data_AF-A0A382WMW3-F1
#
_entry.id   AF-A0A382WMW3-F1
#
_cell.length_a   1.000
_cell.length_b   1.000
_cell.length_c   1.000
_cell.angle_alpha   90.00
_cell.angle_beta   90.00
_cell.angle_gamma   90.00
#
_symmetry.space_group_name_H-M   'P 1'
#
loop_
_entity.id
_entity.type
_entity.pdbx_description
1 polymer ?
#
loop_
_entity_poly.entity_id
_entity_poly.type
_entity_poly.pdbx_seq_one_letter_code
_entity_poly.pdbx_strand_id
1 'polypeptide(L)'
;TAILALTQQRHLRADLLVLAWVVPTFIFLESFEVHFQRYMIPLTPFLILMGARMLLWTVDFARRVSYVRSRPTVVRDTSFSFPMMGWLRAQSTRMAWLLLGVVVVSTAFYALAFQNVYAKGHPAVEASEWIKENVTYGTSIVSDNHWDEFVPDLYAYDVWQFPVYNQPDNREKMDELAKRLSHSEYLVFYSNRPYSSVARAPDRYPLSYSYYKKLFEGELGYQLERRFTSHPRLLGISFQDNPFKRAGLPSPEPLAPERSSLLTFDLGYADDNVVG
;
A
#
# COMPACT_ATOMS: atom_id res chain seq x y z
N THR A 1 19.07 7.19 -42.11
CA THR A 1 17.63 6.97 -42.38
C THR A 1 17.27 5.49 -42.45
N ALA A 2 17.98 4.62 -43.17
CA ALA A 2 17.70 3.17 -43.18
C ALA A 2 18.07 2.45 -41.87
N ILE A 3 19.23 2.74 -41.28
CA ILE A 3 19.67 2.14 -40.00
C ILE A 3 18.70 2.49 -38.86
N LEU A 4 18.22 3.73 -38.83
CA LEU A 4 17.29 4.23 -37.81
C LEU A 4 15.87 3.62 -37.95
N ALA A 5 15.45 3.32 -39.18
CA ALA A 5 14.19 2.62 -39.45
C ALA A 5 14.28 1.13 -39.09
N LEU A 6 15.41 0.49 -39.39
CA LEU A 6 15.68 -0.91 -39.05
C LEU A 6 15.79 -1.14 -37.54
N THR A 7 16.46 -0.24 -36.81
CA THR A 7 16.50 -0.30 -35.34
C THR A 7 15.11 -0.06 -34.76
N GLN A 8 14.38 0.94 -35.24
CA GLN A 8 13.01 1.22 -34.79
C GLN A 8 12.05 0.04 -35.01
N GLN A 9 12.14 -0.64 -36.17
CA GLN A 9 11.35 -1.86 -36.43
C GLN A 9 11.77 -3.05 -35.56
N ARG A 10 13.07 -3.24 -35.31
CA ARG A 10 13.56 -4.31 -34.41
C ARG A 10 13.07 -4.12 -32.99
N HIS A 11 13.10 -2.88 -32.49
CA HIS A 11 12.63 -2.60 -31.14
C HIS A 11 11.11 -2.80 -30.99
N LEU A 12 10.31 -2.45 -32.01
CA LEU A 12 8.87 -2.71 -32.01
C LEU A 12 8.54 -4.21 -31.88
N ARG A 13 9.30 -5.09 -32.55
CA ARG A 13 9.07 -6.55 -32.45
C ARG A 13 9.38 -7.09 -31.05
N ALA A 14 10.46 -6.62 -30.44
CA ALA A 14 10.81 -7.00 -29.07
C ALA A 14 9.77 -6.49 -28.05
N ASP A 15 9.30 -5.24 -28.21
CA ASP A 15 8.26 -4.67 -27.36
C ASP A 15 6.94 -5.43 -27.48
N LEU A 16 6.54 -5.79 -28.71
CA LEU A 16 5.34 -6.59 -28.96
C LEU A 16 5.46 -8.00 -28.37
N LEU A 17 6.65 -8.61 -28.40
CA LEU A 17 6.88 -9.92 -27.79
C LEU A 17 6.68 -9.85 -26.27
N VAL A 18 7.24 -8.84 -25.61
CA VAL A 18 7.08 -8.64 -24.16
C VAL A 18 5.62 -8.33 -23.82
N LEU A 19 4.97 -7.46 -24.60
CA LEU A 19 3.54 -7.13 -24.42
C LEU A 19 2.63 -8.35 -24.60
N ALA A 20 2.94 -9.23 -25.55
CA ALA A 20 2.18 -10.46 -25.78
C ALA A 20 2.27 -11.44 -24.60
N TRP A 21 3.27 -11.29 -23.73
CA TRP A 21 3.33 -11.99 -22.45
C TRP A 21 2.65 -11.18 -21.33
N VAL A 22 3.04 -9.93 -21.13
CA VAL A 22 2.59 -9.10 -20.00
C VAL A 22 1.08 -8.87 -20.02
N VAL A 23 0.50 -8.53 -21.17
CA VAL A 23 -0.92 -8.15 -21.25
C VAL A 23 -1.84 -9.34 -20.97
N PRO A 24 -1.70 -10.52 -21.63
CA PRO A 24 -2.54 -11.67 -21.31
C PRO A 24 -2.37 -12.16 -19.87
N THR A 25 -1.14 -12.18 -19.34
CA THR A 25 -0.93 -12.55 -17.93
C THR A 25 -1.57 -11.55 -16.98
N PHE A 26 -1.49 -10.25 -17.24
CA PHE A 26 -2.15 -9.23 -16.43
C PHE A 26 -3.67 -9.39 -16.44
N ILE A 27 -4.28 -9.59 -17.61
CA ILE A 27 -5.72 -9.85 -17.74
C ILE A 27 -6.11 -11.14 -17.00
N PHE A 28 -5.31 -12.19 -17.11
CA PHE A 28 -5.55 -13.44 -16.39
C PHE A 28 -5.48 -13.24 -14.87
N LEU A 29 -4.51 -12.48 -14.35
CA LEU A 29 -4.40 -12.18 -12.93
C LEU A 29 -5.56 -11.31 -12.42
N GLU A 30 -6.09 -10.41 -13.25
CA GLU A 30 -7.26 -9.59 -12.90
C GLU A 30 -8.55 -10.41 -12.83
N SER A 31 -8.62 -11.55 -13.52
CA SER A 31 -9.77 -12.45 -13.41
C SER A 31 -9.93 -13.10 -12.03
N PHE A 32 -8.92 -12.99 -11.16
CA PHE A 32 -8.99 -13.52 -9.81
C PHE A 32 -9.82 -12.62 -8.90
N GLU A 33 -10.68 -13.22 -8.08
CA GLU A 33 -11.45 -12.50 -7.08
C GLU A 33 -10.54 -11.83 -6.03
N VAL A 34 -9.39 -12.45 -5.72
CA VAL A 34 -8.42 -11.95 -4.73
C VAL A 34 -7.10 -11.59 -5.39
N HIS A 35 -6.69 -10.34 -5.20
CA HIS A 35 -5.50 -9.77 -5.81
C HIS A 35 -4.34 -9.75 -4.82
N PHE A 36 -3.39 -10.68 -4.98
CA PHE A 36 -2.18 -10.68 -4.17
C PHE A 36 -0.99 -10.07 -4.94
N GLN A 37 -0.26 -9.18 -4.27
CA GLN A 37 0.90 -8.51 -4.88
C GLN A 37 2.01 -9.49 -5.29
N ARG A 38 2.13 -10.64 -4.61
CA ARG A 38 3.07 -11.72 -4.98
C ARG A 38 2.83 -12.29 -6.38
N TYR A 39 1.60 -12.21 -6.90
CA TYR A 39 1.30 -12.68 -8.25
C TYR A 39 1.87 -11.76 -9.34
N MET A 40 2.23 -10.53 -9.00
CA MET A 40 2.87 -9.60 -9.92
C MET A 40 4.39 -9.84 -10.06
N ILE A 41 5.01 -10.60 -9.15
CA ILE A 41 6.47 -10.84 -9.13
C ILE A 41 7.02 -11.30 -10.50
N PRO A 42 6.39 -12.26 -11.21
CA PRO A 42 6.87 -12.68 -12.53
C PRO A 42 6.78 -11.59 -13.60
N LEU A 43 5.88 -10.62 -13.45
CA LEU A 43 5.68 -9.50 -14.38
C LEU A 43 6.59 -8.31 -14.07
N THR A 44 6.97 -8.12 -12.81
CA THR A 44 7.79 -7.00 -12.33
C THR A 44 9.03 -6.70 -13.20
N PRO A 45 9.92 -7.66 -13.55
CA PRO A 45 11.10 -7.34 -14.36
C PRO A 45 10.72 -6.80 -15.75
N PHE A 46 9.67 -7.33 -16.37
CA PHE A 46 9.20 -6.87 -17.68
C PHE A 46 8.56 -5.48 -17.60
N LEU A 47 7.77 -5.22 -16.55
CA LEU A 47 7.18 -3.90 -16.29
C LEU A 47 8.26 -2.84 -16.04
N ILE A 48 9.33 -3.18 -15.32
CA ILE A 48 10.48 -2.30 -15.11
C ILE A 48 11.17 -1.98 -16.44
N LEU A 49 11.48 -2.99 -17.26
CA LEU A 49 12.11 -2.80 -18.56
C LEU A 49 11.25 -1.94 -19.50
N MET A 50 9.95 -2.23 -19.56
CA MET A 50 9.00 -1.46 -20.35
C MET A 50 8.85 -0.03 -19.85
N GLY A 51 8.76 0.18 -18.53
CA GLY A 51 8.68 1.50 -17.91
C GLY A 51 9.93 2.34 -18.19
N ALA A 52 11.12 1.76 -18.00
CA ALA A 52 12.39 2.42 -18.33
C ALA A 52 12.47 2.79 -19.82
N ARG A 53 12.05 1.88 -20.71
CA ARG A 53 12.03 2.12 -22.15
C ARG A 53 11.02 3.20 -22.54
N MET A 54 9.83 3.20 -21.95
CA MET A 54 8.81 4.23 -22.17
C MET A 54 9.33 5.61 -21.79
N LEU A 55 10.01 5.72 -20.66
CA LEU A 55 10.64 6.96 -20.19
C LEU A 55 11.73 7.49 -21.14
N LEU A 56 12.57 6.62 -21.70
CA LEU A 56 13.54 7.05 -22.71
C LEU A 56 12.86 7.43 -24.03
N TRP A 57 11.81 6.69 -24.41
CA TRP A 57 11.04 6.95 -25.61
C TRP A 57 10.34 8.31 -25.55
N THR A 58 9.80 8.76 -24.41
CA THR A 58 9.18 10.10 -24.30
C THR A 58 10.18 11.22 -24.56
N VAL A 59 11.41 11.11 -24.05
CA VAL A 59 12.49 12.07 -24.30
C VAL A 59 12.91 12.05 -25.77
N ASP A 60 13.11 10.87 -26.35
CA ASP A 60 13.47 10.73 -27.77
C ASP A 60 12.37 11.22 -28.70
N PHE A 61 11.11 10.97 -28.37
CA PHE A 61 9.96 11.46 -29.11
C PHE A 61 9.91 12.99 -29.08
N ALA A 62 10.05 13.61 -27.91
CA ALA A 62 10.11 15.07 -27.78
C ALA A 62 11.26 15.67 -28.61
N ARG A 63 12.44 15.02 -28.63
CA ARG A 63 13.58 15.41 -29.47
C ARG A 63 13.28 15.26 -30.96
N ARG A 64 12.66 14.15 -31.39
CA ARG A 64 12.31 13.91 -32.81
C ARG A 64 11.26 14.90 -33.30
N VAL A 65 10.23 15.19 -32.52
CA VAL A 65 9.22 16.21 -32.85
C VAL A 65 9.88 17.58 -33.00
N SER A 66 10.87 17.89 -32.15
CA SER A 66 11.67 19.11 -32.27
C SER A 66 12.58 19.12 -33.50
N TYR A 67 13.11 17.97 -33.92
CA TYR A 67 14.05 17.83 -35.05
C TYR A 67 13.38 17.75 -36.43
N VAL A 68 12.31 16.95 -36.59
CA VAL A 68 11.62 16.70 -37.88
C VAL A 68 11.01 17.98 -38.47
N ARG A 69 10.65 18.95 -37.63
CA ARG A 69 10.12 20.26 -38.06
C ARG A 69 11.20 21.35 -38.19
N SER A 70 12.47 20.98 -37.99
CA SER A 70 13.66 21.82 -38.11
C SER A 70 14.51 21.47 -39.34
N ARG A 71 14.03 20.57 -40.22
CA ARG A 71 14.64 20.41 -41.55
C ARG A 71 14.64 21.78 -42.26
N PRO A 72 15.77 22.22 -42.82
CA PRO A 72 15.74 23.38 -43.71
C PRO A 72 14.84 23.00 -44.87
N THR A 73 13.81 23.80 -45.13
CA THR A 73 13.07 23.77 -46.38
C THR A 73 14.04 24.19 -47.49
N VAL A 74 14.85 23.25 -47.97
CA VAL A 74 15.50 23.40 -49.26
C VAL A 74 14.35 23.35 -50.28
N VAL A 75 14.04 24.52 -50.84
CA VAL A 75 12.93 24.84 -51.76
C VAL A 75 11.57 25.09 -51.10
N ARG A 76 11.34 26.34 -50.64
CA ARG A 76 10.50 27.33 -51.35
C ARG A 76 10.51 28.63 -50.53
N ASP A 77 10.97 29.72 -51.12
CA ASP A 77 10.82 31.08 -50.61
C ASP A 77 9.36 31.36 -50.25
N THR A 78 9.04 31.40 -48.96
CA THR A 78 8.00 32.24 -48.37
C THR A 78 8.30 32.36 -46.88
N SER A 79 8.78 33.53 -46.50
CA SER A 79 9.15 33.93 -45.15
C SER A 79 7.93 34.12 -44.26
N PHE A 80 7.70 33.22 -43.30
CA PHE A 80 7.00 33.51 -42.04
C PHE A 80 7.49 32.54 -40.95
N SER A 81 8.66 32.83 -40.38
CA SER A 81 9.18 32.15 -39.19
C SER A 81 8.57 32.78 -37.93
N PHE A 82 7.54 32.15 -37.36
CA PHE A 82 6.98 32.57 -36.07
C PHE A 82 7.94 32.18 -34.92
N PRO A 83 8.56 33.12 -34.19
CA PRO A 83 9.50 32.82 -33.10
C PRO A 83 8.85 32.05 -31.94
N MET A 84 7.54 32.19 -31.76
CA MET A 84 6.72 31.44 -30.82
C MET A 84 6.79 29.92 -31.01
N MET A 85 6.97 29.45 -32.25
CA MET A 85 7.07 28.02 -32.56
C MET A 85 8.40 27.41 -32.10
N GLY A 86 9.47 28.18 -32.01
CA GLY A 86 10.77 27.75 -31.47
C GLY A 86 10.76 27.63 -29.94
N TRP A 87 10.09 28.57 -29.27
CA TRP A 87 9.87 28.54 -27.82
C TRP A 87 9.04 27.31 -27.41
N LEU A 88 7.91 27.04 -28.08
CA LEU A 88 7.09 25.84 -27.83
C LEU A 88 7.88 24.52 -28.02
N ARG A 89 8.84 24.46 -28.94
CA ARG A 89 9.72 23.30 -29.19
C ARG A 89 10.73 23.07 -28.06
N ALA A 90 11.38 24.12 -27.59
CA ALA A 90 12.31 24.04 -26.46
C ALA A 90 11.59 23.69 -25.15
N GLN A 91 10.34 24.16 -24.98
CA GLN A 91 9.50 23.79 -23.85
C GLN A 91 9.16 22.29 -23.88
N SER A 92 8.83 21.71 -25.04
CA SER A 92 8.49 20.27 -25.13
C SER A 92 9.62 19.32 -24.69
N THR A 93 10.88 19.60 -25.07
CA THR A 93 12.02 18.78 -24.63
C THR A 93 12.37 19.00 -23.16
N ARG A 94 12.32 20.24 -22.67
CA ARG A 94 12.50 20.55 -21.24
C ARG A 94 11.42 19.88 -20.38
N MET A 95 10.16 19.92 -20.82
CA MET A 95 9.06 19.23 -20.16
C MET A 95 9.26 17.71 -20.12
N ALA A 96 9.73 17.09 -21.20
CA ALA A 96 10.01 15.64 -21.20
C ALA A 96 11.11 15.26 -20.19
N TRP A 97 12.18 16.06 -20.10
CA TRP A 97 13.23 15.87 -19.08
C TRP A 97 12.74 16.14 -17.66
N LEU A 98 11.90 17.16 -17.47
CA LEU A 98 11.26 17.43 -16.18
C LEU A 98 10.37 16.26 -15.76
N LEU A 99 9.53 15.73 -16.65
CA LEU A 99 8.69 14.57 -16.37
C LEU A 99 9.53 13.33 -16.00
N LEU A 100 10.60 13.05 -16.77
CA LEU A 100 11.55 11.99 -16.43
C LEU A 100 12.13 12.20 -15.03
N GLY A 101 12.63 13.40 -14.75
CA GLY A 101 13.20 13.75 -13.45
C GLY A 101 12.21 13.58 -12.31
N VAL A 102 10.97 14.05 -12.49
CA VAL A 102 9.88 13.88 -11.52
C VAL A 102 9.61 12.40 -11.25
N VAL A 103 9.44 11.58 -12.29
CA VAL A 103 9.16 10.15 -12.13
C VAL A 103 10.30 9.42 -11.42
N VAL A 104 11.55 9.70 -11.81
CA VAL A 104 12.72 9.06 -11.19
C VAL A 104 12.86 9.48 -9.73
N VAL A 105 12.76 10.77 -9.43
CA VAL A 105 12.88 11.31 -8.08
C VAL A 105 11.72 10.83 -7.20
N SER A 106 10.47 10.84 -7.69
CA SER A 106 9.32 10.35 -6.91
C SER A 106 9.43 8.85 -6.63
N THR A 107 9.90 8.07 -7.60
CA THR A 107 10.11 6.61 -7.44
C THR A 107 11.22 6.34 -6.43
N ALA A 108 12.36 7.03 -6.54
CA ALA A 108 13.46 6.90 -5.59
C ALA A 108 13.04 7.34 -4.18
N PHE A 109 12.29 8.44 -4.07
CA PHE A 109 11.75 8.92 -2.81
C PHE A 109 10.85 7.87 -2.13
N TYR A 110 9.88 7.31 -2.87
CA TYR A 110 9.00 6.28 -2.34
C TYR A 110 9.76 4.99 -1.98
N ALA A 111 10.72 4.56 -2.83
CA ALA A 111 11.53 3.39 -2.56
C ALA A 111 12.35 3.52 -1.26
N LEU A 112 12.97 4.69 -1.05
CA LEU A 112 13.70 4.98 0.19
C LEU A 112 12.75 5.09 1.40
N ALA A 113 11.57 5.68 1.23
CA ALA A 113 10.55 5.73 2.27
C ALA A 113 10.07 4.32 2.69
N PHE A 114 9.91 3.43 1.72
CA PHE A 114 9.53 2.03 1.95
C PHE A 114 10.66 1.23 2.60
N GLN A 115 11.90 1.38 2.14
CA GLN A 115 13.07 0.74 2.77
C GLN A 115 13.23 1.12 4.24
N ASN A 116 12.87 2.35 4.61
CA ASN A 116 12.91 2.82 5.98
C ASN A 116 11.95 2.06 6.93
N VAL A 117 10.95 1.33 6.40
CA VAL A 117 10.10 0.43 7.20
C VAL A 117 10.93 -0.70 7.79
N TYR A 118 11.82 -1.30 6.99
CA TYR A 118 12.69 -2.41 7.41
C TYR A 118 13.91 -1.98 8.22
N ALA A 119 14.20 -0.68 8.27
CA ALA A 119 15.27 -0.13 9.11
C ALA A 119 14.85 0.03 10.58
N LYS A 120 13.56 -0.11 10.89
CA LYS A 120 13.00 0.01 12.25
C LYS A 120 12.71 -1.36 12.85
N GLY A 121 12.49 -1.39 14.17
CA GLY A 121 11.98 -2.57 14.85
C GLY A 121 10.63 -3.00 14.28
N HIS A 122 10.36 -4.30 14.29
CA HIS A 122 9.06 -4.81 13.86
C HIS A 122 7.99 -4.38 14.89
N PRO A 123 6.84 -3.81 14.48
CA PRO A 123 5.80 -3.33 15.41
C PRO A 123 5.37 -4.36 16.45
N ALA A 124 5.22 -5.63 16.06
CA ALA A 124 4.91 -6.71 16.99
C ALA A 124 5.98 -6.92 18.09
N VAL A 125 7.27 -6.74 17.76
CA VAL A 125 8.35 -6.82 18.76
C VAL A 125 8.29 -5.61 19.70
N GLU A 126 8.11 -4.40 19.16
CA GLU A 126 7.94 -3.19 19.98
C GLU A 126 6.70 -3.30 20.91
N ALA A 127 5.62 -3.91 20.42
CA ALA A 127 4.42 -4.18 21.21
C ALA A 127 4.70 -5.20 22.33
N SER A 128 5.42 -6.27 22.03
CA SER A 128 5.83 -7.28 23.02
C SER A 128 6.73 -6.71 24.10
N GLU A 129 7.73 -5.90 23.72
CA GLU A 129 8.62 -5.21 24.66
C GLU A 129 7.83 -4.28 25.58
N TRP A 130 6.91 -3.49 25.01
CA TRP A 130 6.05 -2.61 25.80
C TRP A 130 5.14 -3.38 26.77
N ILE A 131 4.53 -4.48 26.33
CA ILE A 131 3.70 -5.35 27.20
C ILE A 131 4.55 -5.90 28.34
N LYS A 132 5.76 -6.37 28.07
CA LYS A 132 6.70 -6.90 29.06
C LYS A 132 7.11 -5.87 30.11
N GLU A 133 7.24 -4.60 29.72
CA GLU A 133 7.62 -3.50 30.60
C GLU A 133 6.45 -2.95 31.44
N ASN A 134 5.21 -3.03 30.93
CA ASN A 134 4.06 -2.30 31.50
C ASN A 134 2.95 -3.21 32.04
N VAL A 135 2.90 -4.48 31.64
CA VAL A 135 1.85 -5.43 32.01
C VAL A 135 2.43 -6.53 32.89
N THR A 136 1.79 -6.76 34.03
CA THR A 136 2.21 -7.77 35.00
C THR A 136 2.09 -9.17 34.40
N TYR A 137 3.07 -10.04 34.67
CA TYR A 137 3.00 -11.43 34.23
C TYR A 137 1.76 -12.13 34.77
N GLY A 138 1.15 -12.98 33.96
CA GLY A 138 -0.09 -13.68 34.27
C GLY A 138 -1.37 -12.84 34.08
N THR A 139 -1.29 -11.55 33.76
CA THR A 139 -2.48 -10.75 33.40
C THR A 139 -3.21 -11.40 32.23
N SER A 140 -4.54 -11.47 32.31
CA SER A 140 -5.39 -12.02 31.25
C SER A 140 -5.50 -11.06 30.07
N ILE A 141 -5.23 -11.57 28.87
CA ILE A 141 -5.24 -10.83 27.61
C ILE A 141 -6.18 -11.52 26.63
N VAL A 142 -7.10 -10.76 26.04
CA VAL A 142 -7.82 -11.22 24.84
C VAL A 142 -7.02 -10.85 23.61
N SER A 143 -6.82 -11.79 22.70
CA SER A 143 -6.28 -11.54 21.36
C SER A 143 -7.33 -11.91 20.32
N ASP A 144 -7.51 -11.10 19.28
CA ASP A 144 -8.49 -11.40 18.24
C ASP A 144 -7.91 -12.22 17.07
N ASN A 145 -6.64 -12.60 17.17
CA ASN A 145 -5.90 -13.18 16.06
C ASN A 145 -5.75 -14.70 16.17
N HIS A 146 -6.86 -15.44 16.12
CA HIS A 146 -6.86 -16.90 16.29
C HIS A 146 -6.25 -17.71 15.12
N TRP A 147 -6.15 -17.11 13.93
CA TRP A 147 -5.78 -17.80 12.68
C TRP A 147 -4.53 -17.22 11.98
N ASP A 148 -3.84 -16.25 12.57
CA ASP A 148 -2.77 -15.48 11.93
C ASP A 148 -1.54 -15.41 12.86
N GLU A 149 -0.63 -14.46 12.64
CA GLU A 149 0.53 -14.27 13.51
C GLU A 149 0.19 -13.70 14.90
N PHE A 150 1.12 -13.88 15.83
CA PHE A 150 0.99 -13.44 17.22
C PHE A 150 2.01 -12.36 17.58
N VAL A 151 1.66 -11.53 18.56
CA VAL A 151 2.65 -10.72 19.26
C VAL A 151 3.60 -11.68 19.98
N PRO A 152 4.93 -11.55 19.78
CA PRO A 152 5.91 -12.46 20.39
C PRO A 152 5.93 -12.35 21.92
N ASP A 153 6.51 -13.35 22.58
CA ASP A 153 6.71 -13.43 24.03
C ASP A 153 5.46 -13.30 24.93
N LEU A 154 4.25 -13.50 24.39
CA LEU A 154 3.04 -13.47 25.22
C LEU A 154 2.80 -14.72 26.08
N TYR A 155 3.69 -15.71 26.05
CA TYR A 155 3.56 -16.96 26.85
C TYR A 155 3.62 -16.74 28.37
N ALA A 156 4.09 -15.57 28.82
CA ALA A 156 4.12 -15.20 30.24
C ALA A 156 2.77 -14.63 30.74
N TYR A 157 1.75 -14.59 29.89
CA TYR A 157 0.42 -14.02 30.17
C TYR A 157 -0.67 -15.08 29.95
N ASP A 158 -1.85 -14.86 30.54
CA ASP A 158 -3.03 -15.70 30.29
C ASP A 158 -3.73 -15.21 29.02
N VAL A 159 -3.27 -15.68 27.87
CA VAL A 159 -3.79 -15.26 26.56
C VAL A 159 -4.92 -16.17 26.13
N TRP A 160 -6.09 -15.58 25.91
CA TRP A 160 -7.19 -16.24 25.22
C TRP A 160 -7.40 -15.61 23.84
N GLN A 161 -7.50 -16.47 22.82
CA GLN A 161 -7.69 -16.02 21.45
C GLN A 161 -9.16 -16.15 21.06
N PHE A 162 -9.77 -15.03 20.70
CA PHE A 162 -11.15 -15.00 20.22
C PHE A 162 -11.23 -15.64 18.83
N PRO A 163 -11.94 -16.78 18.68
CA PRO A 163 -11.98 -17.52 17.43
C PRO A 163 -13.01 -16.90 16.47
N VAL A 164 -12.72 -15.71 15.96
CA VAL A 164 -13.71 -14.86 15.28
C VAL A 164 -14.38 -15.55 14.09
N TYR A 165 -13.60 -16.28 13.28
CA TYR A 165 -14.07 -16.93 12.06
C TYR A 165 -14.80 -18.24 12.30
N ASN A 166 -14.75 -18.80 13.52
CA ASN A 166 -15.41 -20.05 13.83
C ASN A 166 -16.93 -19.87 13.70
N GLN A 167 -17.54 -20.86 13.05
CA GLN A 167 -18.97 -20.95 12.83
C GLN A 167 -19.55 -22.02 13.77
N PRO A 168 -20.81 -21.86 14.22
CA PRO A 168 -21.71 -20.74 13.95
C PRO A 168 -21.35 -19.46 14.72
N ASP A 169 -21.70 -18.29 14.18
CA ASP A 169 -21.64 -17.01 14.91
C ASP A 169 -22.81 -16.90 15.91
N ASN A 170 -22.67 -17.57 17.06
CA ASN A 170 -23.77 -17.83 17.99
C ASN A 170 -23.58 -17.14 19.37
N ARG A 171 -24.62 -17.23 20.21
CA ARG A 171 -24.61 -16.66 21.57
C ARG A 171 -23.54 -17.27 22.46
N GLU A 172 -23.33 -18.59 22.41
CA GLU A 172 -22.31 -19.27 23.22
C GLU A 172 -20.91 -18.69 22.99
N LYS A 173 -20.54 -18.44 21.72
CA LYS A 173 -19.27 -17.77 21.38
C LYS A 173 -19.20 -16.36 21.97
N MET A 174 -20.30 -15.61 21.92
CA MET A 174 -20.36 -14.26 22.48
C MET A 174 -20.35 -14.24 24.00
N ASP A 175 -20.97 -15.22 24.65
CA ASP A 175 -21.00 -15.35 26.11
C ASP A 175 -19.59 -15.64 26.65
N GLU A 176 -18.84 -16.53 25.98
CA GLU A 176 -17.43 -16.76 26.32
C GLU A 176 -16.58 -15.51 26.03
N LEU A 177 -16.78 -14.82 24.90
CA LEU A 177 -16.08 -13.55 24.63
C LEU A 177 -16.37 -12.50 25.71
N ALA A 178 -17.63 -12.31 26.08
CA ALA A 178 -18.03 -11.36 27.11
C ALA A 178 -17.43 -11.71 28.46
N LYS A 179 -17.43 -13.00 28.83
CA LYS A 179 -16.77 -13.49 30.04
C LYS A 179 -15.26 -13.25 30.02
N ARG A 180 -14.60 -13.45 28.88
CA ARG A 180 -13.15 -13.22 28.75
C ARG A 180 -12.82 -11.74 28.85
N LEU A 181 -13.54 -10.89 28.11
CA LEU A 181 -13.40 -9.43 28.19
C LEU A 181 -13.65 -8.90 29.61
N SER A 182 -14.63 -9.44 30.36
CA SER A 182 -14.90 -8.96 31.72
C SER A 182 -13.78 -9.26 32.72
N HIS A 183 -12.88 -10.21 32.42
CA HIS A 183 -11.75 -10.57 33.28
C HIS A 183 -10.40 -10.09 32.73
N SER A 184 -10.34 -9.74 31.44
CA SER A 184 -9.10 -9.31 30.79
C SER A 184 -8.87 -7.81 30.93
N GLU A 185 -7.67 -7.45 31.36
CA GLU A 185 -7.25 -6.05 31.47
C GLU A 185 -6.88 -5.47 30.10
N TYR A 186 -6.38 -6.31 29.18
CA TYR A 186 -5.93 -5.88 27.86
C TYR A 186 -6.59 -6.70 26.74
N LEU A 187 -6.85 -5.99 25.64
CA LEU A 187 -7.23 -6.54 24.36
C LEU A 187 -6.14 -6.18 23.35
N VAL A 188 -5.57 -7.19 22.69
CA VAL A 188 -4.44 -7.03 21.77
C VAL A 188 -4.86 -7.41 20.36
N PHE A 189 -4.63 -6.48 19.44
CA PHE A 189 -4.79 -6.68 18.00
C PHE A 189 -3.40 -6.78 17.37
N TYR A 190 -3.12 -7.88 16.69
CA TYR A 190 -1.88 -8.01 15.93
C TYR A 190 -1.98 -7.30 14.57
N SER A 191 -3.12 -7.43 13.89
CA SER A 191 -3.39 -6.81 12.60
C SER A 191 -4.80 -6.27 12.52
N ASN A 192 -5.10 -5.56 11.43
CA ASN A 192 -6.43 -5.02 11.14
C ASN A 192 -7.42 -6.06 10.59
N ARG A 193 -6.91 -7.19 10.10
CA ARG A 193 -7.62 -8.17 9.28
C ARG A 193 -8.86 -8.79 9.94
N PRO A 194 -8.84 -9.23 11.22
CA PRO A 194 -9.99 -9.92 11.79
C PRO A 194 -11.21 -9.00 11.92
N TYR A 195 -11.03 -7.80 12.46
CA TYR A 195 -12.14 -6.85 12.58
C TYR A 195 -12.56 -6.23 11.25
N SER A 196 -11.62 -5.96 10.32
CA SER A 196 -11.94 -5.36 9.02
C SER A 196 -12.74 -6.30 8.14
N SER A 197 -12.42 -7.60 8.14
CA SER A 197 -13.10 -8.61 7.34
C SER A 197 -14.50 -8.91 7.87
N VAL A 198 -14.63 -9.07 9.19
CA VAL A 198 -15.91 -9.36 9.87
C VAL A 198 -16.88 -8.20 9.72
N ALA A 199 -16.39 -6.96 9.86
CA ALA A 199 -17.24 -5.78 9.71
C ALA A 199 -17.80 -5.60 8.30
N ARG A 200 -17.12 -6.15 7.29
CA ARG A 200 -17.59 -6.14 5.89
C ARG A 200 -18.50 -7.32 5.54
N ALA A 201 -18.71 -8.26 6.46
CA ALA A 201 -19.54 -9.45 6.25
C ALA A 201 -20.59 -9.64 7.38
N PRO A 202 -21.45 -8.64 7.66
CA PRO A 202 -22.41 -8.71 8.76
C PRO A 202 -23.44 -9.82 8.60
N ASP A 203 -23.78 -10.22 7.37
CA ASP A 203 -24.71 -11.33 7.11
C ASP A 203 -24.16 -12.69 7.59
N ARG A 204 -22.83 -12.84 7.58
CA ARG A 204 -22.12 -14.07 7.98
C ARG A 204 -21.69 -14.05 9.45
N TYR A 205 -21.43 -12.87 9.99
CA TYR A 205 -20.92 -12.65 11.34
C TYR A 205 -21.70 -11.55 12.09
N PRO A 206 -23.04 -11.67 12.25
CA PRO A 206 -23.87 -10.60 12.80
C PRO A 206 -23.52 -10.23 14.25
N LEU A 207 -23.14 -11.22 15.06
CA LEU A 207 -22.81 -11.01 16.48
C LEU A 207 -21.37 -10.51 16.64
N SER A 208 -20.39 -11.12 15.96
CA SER A 208 -19.01 -10.62 15.98
C SER A 208 -18.90 -9.20 15.40
N TYR A 209 -19.66 -8.88 14.36
CA TYR A 209 -19.74 -7.51 13.83
C TYR A 209 -20.23 -6.53 14.90
N SER A 210 -21.31 -6.88 15.58
CA SER A 210 -21.87 -6.07 16.66
C SER A 210 -20.88 -5.86 17.81
N TYR A 211 -20.10 -6.89 18.15
CA TYR A 211 -19.01 -6.79 19.11
C TYR A 211 -17.97 -5.75 18.69
N TYR A 212 -17.39 -5.87 17.48
CA TYR A 212 -16.37 -4.91 17.03
C TYR A 212 -16.93 -3.49 16.95
N LYS A 213 -18.15 -3.33 16.42
CA LYS A 213 -18.79 -2.01 16.37
C LYS A 213 -18.84 -1.35 17.76
N LYS A 214 -19.38 -2.07 18.75
CA LYS A 214 -19.47 -1.59 20.15
C LYS A 214 -18.11 -1.34 20.78
N LEU A 215 -17.11 -2.19 20.49
CA LEU A 215 -15.75 -2.01 20.98
C LEU A 215 -15.15 -0.71 20.48
N PHE A 216 -15.20 -0.48 19.17
CA PHE A 216 -14.60 0.69 18.53
C PHE A 216 -15.37 1.99 18.84
N GLU A 217 -16.68 1.90 19.13
CA GLU A 217 -17.50 3.01 19.65
C GLU A 217 -17.20 3.32 21.13
N GLY A 218 -16.40 2.49 21.82
CA GLY A 218 -16.06 2.66 23.24
C GLY A 218 -17.14 2.19 24.21
N GLU A 219 -18.22 1.55 23.73
CA GLU A 219 -19.32 1.07 24.57
C GLU A 219 -18.92 -0.07 25.51
N LEU A 220 -17.81 -0.75 25.23
CA LEU A 220 -17.32 -1.88 26.05
C LEU A 220 -16.35 -1.45 27.16
N GLY A 221 -16.08 -0.15 27.32
CA GLY A 221 -15.21 0.37 28.38
C GLY A 221 -13.70 0.26 28.09
N TYR A 222 -13.30 -0.39 27.01
CA TYR A 222 -11.91 -0.39 26.53
C TYR A 222 -11.55 0.94 25.85
N GLN A 223 -10.30 1.37 26.04
CA GLN A 223 -9.71 2.53 25.38
C GLN A 223 -8.43 2.10 24.66
N LEU A 224 -8.11 2.77 23.55
CA LEU A 224 -6.89 2.48 22.81
C LEU A 224 -5.69 3.04 23.58
N GLU A 225 -4.99 2.17 24.31
CA GLU A 225 -3.79 2.55 25.07
C GLU A 225 -2.63 2.90 24.14
N ARG A 226 -2.31 1.99 23.20
CA ARG A 226 -1.15 2.15 22.33
C ARG A 226 -1.36 1.49 20.96
N ARG A 227 -0.77 2.11 19.93
CA ARG A 227 -0.70 1.58 18.57
C ARG A 227 0.75 1.55 18.10
N PHE A 228 1.14 0.46 17.46
CA PHE A 228 2.46 0.26 16.89
C PHE A 228 2.30 0.05 15.38
N THR A 229 2.90 0.93 14.58
CA THR A 229 2.84 0.85 13.12
C THR A 229 4.17 1.23 12.50
N SER A 230 4.46 0.68 11.31
CA SER A 230 5.65 1.05 10.54
C SER A 230 5.27 1.41 9.11
N HIS A 231 4.76 2.63 8.93
CA HIS A 231 4.43 3.15 7.61
C HIS A 231 5.65 3.68 6.83
N PRO A 232 5.66 3.58 5.48
CA PRO A 232 6.66 4.22 4.64
C PRO A 232 6.77 5.71 4.95
N ARG A 233 7.96 6.16 5.35
CA ARG A 233 8.19 7.54 5.79
C ARG A 233 9.57 8.02 5.41
N LEU A 234 9.65 9.22 4.85
CA LEU A 234 10.91 9.88 4.50
C LEU A 234 10.77 11.40 4.58
N LEU A 235 11.76 12.09 5.17
CA LEU A 235 11.82 13.56 5.28
C LEU A 235 10.52 14.20 5.84
N GLY A 236 9.89 13.56 6.84
CA GLY A 236 8.67 14.06 7.47
C GLY A 236 7.38 13.81 6.68
N ILE A 237 7.45 13.21 5.49
CA ILE A 237 6.30 12.76 4.70
C ILE A 237 6.04 11.29 5.03
N SER A 238 4.79 10.94 5.35
CA SER A 238 4.35 9.56 5.57
C SER A 238 3.28 9.14 4.57
N PHE A 239 3.26 7.85 4.22
CA PHE A 239 2.25 7.23 3.38
C PHE A 239 1.48 6.22 4.22
N GLN A 240 0.20 6.47 4.49
CA GLN A 240 -0.60 5.69 5.42
C GLN A 240 -1.89 5.24 4.76
N ASP A 241 -2.36 4.04 5.11
CA ASP A 241 -3.68 3.52 4.79
C ASP A 241 -4.63 3.69 5.98
N ASN A 242 -5.94 3.60 5.72
CA ASN A 242 -6.98 3.70 6.72
C ASN A 242 -7.74 2.36 6.84
N PRO A 243 -7.47 1.55 7.87
CA PRO A 243 -8.11 0.25 8.03
C PRO A 243 -9.58 0.34 8.47
N PHE A 244 -9.99 1.46 9.06
CA PHE A 244 -11.32 1.62 9.65
C PHE A 244 -12.37 2.07 8.62
N LYS A 245 -11.97 2.92 7.68
CA LYS A 245 -12.87 3.57 6.71
C LYS A 245 -13.63 2.57 5.84
N ARG A 246 -12.95 1.53 5.34
CA ARG A 246 -13.59 0.48 4.51
C ARG A 246 -14.47 -0.44 5.35
N ALA A 247 -14.12 -0.64 6.61
CA ALA A 247 -14.87 -1.46 7.57
C ALA A 247 -16.10 -0.73 8.16
N GLY A 248 -16.23 0.58 7.95
CA GLY A 248 -17.28 1.39 8.56
C GLY A 248 -17.17 1.48 10.09
N LEU A 249 -15.96 1.28 10.63
CA LEU A 249 -15.67 1.39 12.06
C LEU A 249 -15.15 2.80 12.38
N PRO A 250 -15.42 3.35 13.57
CA PRO A 250 -14.78 4.58 14.01
C PRO A 250 -13.28 4.35 14.21
N SER A 251 -12.47 5.38 13.94
CA SER A 251 -11.03 5.34 14.18
C SER A 251 -10.75 5.76 15.63
N PRO A 252 -10.30 4.85 16.51
CA PRO A 252 -10.01 5.21 17.88
C PRO A 252 -8.73 6.06 17.93
N GLU A 253 -8.77 7.11 18.73
CA GLU A 253 -7.60 7.93 19.05
C GLU A 253 -6.82 7.27 20.19
N PRO A 254 -5.50 7.01 20.02
CA PRO A 254 -4.70 6.44 21.08
C PRO A 254 -4.49 7.44 22.22
N LEU A 255 -4.46 6.95 23.46
CA LEU A 255 -4.15 7.75 24.64
C LEU A 255 -2.72 8.32 24.58
N ALA A 256 -1.77 7.53 24.08
CA ALA A 256 -0.42 7.98 23.81
C ALA A 256 -0.31 8.65 22.43
N PRO A 257 0.33 9.83 22.31
CA PRO A 257 0.49 10.50 21.02
C PRO A 257 1.34 9.67 20.06
N GLU A 258 0.82 9.46 18.85
CA GLU A 258 1.57 8.81 17.78
C GLU A 258 2.70 9.71 17.24
N ARG A 259 3.72 9.09 16.63
CA ARG A 259 4.79 9.82 15.94
C ARG A 259 4.23 10.65 14.78
N SER A 260 4.11 11.95 14.99
CA SER A 260 3.64 12.89 13.97
C SER A 260 4.54 12.90 12.73
N SER A 261 3.89 13.12 11.58
CA SER A 261 4.53 13.50 10.32
C SER A 261 4.14 14.93 9.98
N LEU A 262 5.00 15.64 9.25
CA LEU A 262 4.69 16.99 8.76
C LEU A 262 3.59 16.95 7.70
N LEU A 263 3.59 15.90 6.87
CA LEU A 263 2.58 15.65 5.86
C LEU A 263 2.25 14.15 5.82
N THR A 264 0.97 13.83 5.72
CA THR A 264 0.48 12.45 5.61
C THR A 264 -0.33 12.31 4.32
N PHE A 265 0.09 11.37 3.46
CA PHE A 265 -0.69 10.95 2.30
C PHE A 265 -1.56 9.76 2.67
N ASP A 266 -2.88 9.93 2.57
CA ASP A 266 -3.86 8.85 2.69
C ASP A 266 -3.89 8.05 1.37
N LEU A 267 -3.43 6.80 1.43
CA LEU A 267 -3.44 5.86 0.31
C LEU A 267 -4.78 5.11 0.16
N GLY A 268 -5.77 5.43 0.98
CA GLY A 268 -7.07 4.77 0.98
C GLY A 268 -7.08 3.56 1.91
N TYR A 269 -7.26 2.37 1.35
CA TYR A 269 -7.29 1.13 2.11
C TYR A 269 -6.32 0.12 1.52
N ALA A 270 -5.66 -0.64 2.39
CA ALA A 270 -5.01 -1.89 2.00
C ALA A 270 -6.02 -3.04 2.12
N ASP A 271 -5.96 -4.02 1.23
CA ASP A 271 -6.76 -5.25 1.38
C ASP A 271 -6.07 -6.16 2.41
N ASP A 272 -6.87 -6.94 3.15
CA ASP A 272 -6.52 -7.60 4.43
C ASP A 272 -5.29 -8.53 4.43
N ASN A 273 -4.65 -8.75 3.27
CA ASN A 273 -3.46 -9.58 3.11
C ASN A 273 -2.15 -8.76 3.02
N VAL A 274 -2.21 -7.45 3.20
CA VAL A 274 -1.04 -6.59 3.39
C VAL A 274 -0.98 -6.25 4.88
N VAL A 275 -0.26 -7.04 5.65
CA VAL A 275 0.08 -6.71 7.04
C VAL A 275 1.08 -5.56 6.98
N GLY A 276 0.69 -4.38 7.47
CA GLY A 276 1.52 -3.18 7.58
C GLY A 276 2.01 -2.95 9.02
#